data_AF-F7JW79-F1
#
_entry.id   AF-F7JW79-F1
#
_cell.length_a   1.000
_cell.length_b   1.000
_cell.length_c   1.000
_cell.angle_alpha   90.00
_cell.angle_beta   90.00
_cell.angle_gamma   90.00
#
_symmetry.space_group_name_H-M   'P 1'
#
loop_
_entity.id
_entity.type
_entity.pdbx_description
1 polymer ?
#
loop_
_entity_poly.entity_id
_entity_poly.type
_entity_poly.pdbx_seq_one_letter_code
_entity_poly.pdbx_strand_id
1 'polypeptide(L)' 'MASRSSNRAAVPEAKGALDKFKYEVASELGVPLSDGYNGDLTSKQNGSVGGYMVKKMIEQQEKQMAGK' A
#
# COMPACT_ATOMS: atom_id res chain seq x y z
N MET A 1 17.50 3.72 -22.02
CA MET A 1 16.14 4.21 -21.71
C MET A 1 15.69 3.55 -20.41
N ALA A 2 15.57 4.30 -19.31
CA ALA A 2 15.01 3.75 -18.08
C ALA A 2 13.50 3.59 -18.28
N SER A 3 13.03 2.34 -18.24
CA SER A 3 11.60 2.04 -18.18
C SER A 3 11.04 2.73 -16.95
N ARG A 4 10.31 3.85 -17.13
CA ARG A 4 9.48 4.42 -16.09
C ARG A 4 8.35 3.44 -15.87
N SER A 5 8.55 2.47 -14.98
CA SER A 5 7.48 1.65 -14.43
C SER A 5 6.43 2.62 -13.90
N SER A 6 5.37 2.84 -14.69
CA SER A 6 4.28 3.69 -14.26
C SER A 6 3.46 2.84 -13.31
N ASN A 7 3.71 3.01 -12.00
CA ASN A 7 2.90 2.46 -10.93
C ASN A 7 1.51 3.13 -10.98
N ARG A 8 0.72 2.81 -12.01
CA ARG A 8 -0.65 3.28 -12.21
C ARG A 8 -1.55 2.30 -11.51
N ALA A 9 -2.42 2.82 -10.64
CA ALA A 9 -3.50 2.03 -10.09
C ALA A 9 -4.36 1.49 -11.24
N ALA A 10 -4.81 0.23 -11.12
CA ALA A 10 -5.70 -0.38 -12.10
C ALA A 10 -7.03 0.38 -12.21
N VAL A 11 -7.46 1.01 -11.10
CA VAL A 11 -8.59 1.93 -11.02
C VAL A 11 -8.03 3.32 -10.65
N PRO A 12 -7.81 4.22 -11.62
CA PRO A 12 -7.20 5.53 -11.38
C PRO A 12 -7.91 6.36 -10.31
N GLU A 13 -9.23 6.26 -10.24
CA GLU A 13 -10.10 6.97 -9.29
C GLU A 13 -9.82 6.53 -7.85
N ALA A 14 -9.35 5.29 -7.65
CA ALA A 14 -9.03 4.74 -6.33
C ALA A 14 -7.65 5.20 -5.82
N LYS A 15 -6.83 5.87 -6.64
CA LYS A 15 -5.44 6.23 -6.28
C LYS A 15 -5.36 6.99 -4.95
N GLY A 16 -6.21 8.00 -4.76
CA GLY A 16 -6.21 8.79 -3.53
C GLY A 16 -6.61 7.97 -2.29
N ALA A 17 -7.51 7.01 -2.45
CA ALA A 17 -7.89 6.09 -1.37
C ALA A 17 -6.75 5.09 -1.05
N LEU A 18 -6.09 4.57 -2.09
CA LEU A 18 -4.94 3.68 -1.95
C LEU A 18 -3.75 4.37 -1.26
N ASP A 19 -3.50 5.64 -1.57
CA ASP A 19 -2.46 6.42 -0.91
C ASP A 19 -2.75 6.66 0.58
N LYS A 20 -3.99 6.99 0.93
CA LYS A 20 -4.42 7.09 2.34
C LYS A 20 -4.24 5.76 3.07
N PHE A 21 -4.72 4.68 2.46
CA PHE A 21 -4.62 3.34 3.02
C PHE A 21 -3.17 2.90 3.25
N LYS A 22 -2.26 3.24 2.34
CA LYS A 22 -0.81 3.02 2.48
C LYS A 22 -0.24 3.70 3.73
N TYR A 23 -0.62 4.95 3.99
CA TYR A 23 -0.15 5.69 5.17
C TYR A 23 -0.77 5.18 6.48
N GLU A 24 -2.03 4.76 6.45
CA GLU A 24 -2.69 4.10 7.59
C GLU A 24 -1.96 2.81 7.96
N VAL A 25 -1.70 1.94 6.99
CA VAL A 25 -0.95 0.70 7.18
C VAL A 25 0.46 0.96 7.68
N ALA A 26 1.16 1.96 7.12
CA ALA A 26 2.49 2.33 7.59
C ALA A 26 2.47 2.76 9.06
N SER A 27 1.47 3.55 9.45
CA SER A 27 1.28 4.01 10.84
C SER A 27 1.01 2.84 11.79
N GLU A 28 0.14 1.90 11.41
CA GLU A 28 -0.12 0.68 12.20
C GLU A 28 1.12 -0.19 12.40
N LEU A 29 1.99 -0.26 11.38
CA LEU A 29 3.24 -1.03 11.43
C LEU A 29 4.40 -0.26 12.08
N GLY A 30 4.21 1.00 12.48
CA GLY A 30 5.27 1.86 13.01
C GLY A 30 6.38 2.16 12.00
N VAL A 31 6.09 2.07 10.69
CA VAL A 31 7.02 2.40 9.62
C VAL A 31 6.93 3.90 9.35
N PRO A 32 8.03 4.66 9.44
CA PRO A 32 8.01 6.11 9.23
C PRO A 32 7.98 6.45 7.73
N LEU A 33 6.92 6.01 7.04
CA LEU A 33 6.68 6.30 5.63
C LEU A 33 6.23 7.77 5.49
N SER A 34 6.83 8.49 4.53
CA SER A 34 6.51 9.88 4.24
C SER A 34 5.92 10.07 2.85
N ASP A 35 5.32 11.23 2.58
CA ASP A 35 4.82 11.62 1.25
C ASP A 35 5.91 12.08 0.28
N GLY A 36 7.16 11.73 0.56
CA GLY A 36 8.32 12.11 -0.25
C GLY A 36 9.23 10.94 -0.53
N TYR A 37 10.53 11.19 -0.38
CA TYR A 37 11.54 10.17 -0.58
C TYR A 37 11.55 9.18 0.60
N ASN A 38 11.38 7.89 0.30
CA ASN A 38 11.41 6.79 1.27
C ASN A 38 12.59 5.84 1.02
N GLY A 39 13.62 6.29 0.29
CA GLY A 39 14.77 5.44 -0.05
C GLY A 39 15.72 5.20 1.13
N ASP A 40 15.60 5.97 2.21
CA ASP A 40 16.34 5.73 3.45
C ASP A 40 15.71 4.60 4.30
N LEU A 41 14.47 4.23 4.00
CA LEU A 41 13.83 3.06 4.62
C LEU A 41 14.42 1.79 4.03
N THR A 42 14.60 0.78 4.89
CA THR A 42 15.04 -0.54 4.42
C THR A 42 14.01 -1.13 3.46
N SER A 43 14.47 -1.94 2.50
CA SER A 43 13.57 -2.68 1.59
C SER A 43 12.54 -3.51 2.34
N LYS A 44 12.90 -4.01 3.53
CA LYS A 44 11.99 -4.75 4.42
C LYS A 44 10.85 -3.88 4.94
N GLN A 45 11.12 -2.63 5.35
CA GLN A 45 10.10 -1.69 5.82
C GLN A 45 9.15 -1.27 4.69
N ASN A 46 9.70 -0.88 3.53
CA ASN A 46 8.88 -0.55 2.37
C ASN A 46 8.03 -1.76 1.93
N GLY A 47 8.64 -2.95 1.88
CA GLY A 47 7.97 -4.19 1.51
C GLY A 47 6.87 -4.61 2.50
N SER A 48 7.08 -4.42 3.81
CA SER A 48 6.09 -4.79 4.82
C SER A 48 4.82 -3.97 4.72
N VAL A 49 4.92 -2.67 4.41
CA VAL A 49 3.75 -1.81 4.18
C VAL A 49 2.92 -2.34 3.02
N GLY A 50 3.54 -2.56 1.86
CA GLY A 50 2.83 -3.09 0.68
C GLY A 50 2.22 -4.48 0.91
N GLY A 51 2.96 -5.37 1.57
CA GLY A 51 2.47 -6.72 1.89
C GLY A 51 1.27 -6.70 2.84
N TYR A 52 1.29 -5.84 3.85
CA TYR A 52 0.19 -5.72 4.81
C TYR A 52 -1.05 -5.03 4.22
N MET A 53 -0.86 -4.07 3.30
CA MET A 53 -1.95 -3.52 2.49
C MET A 53 -2.69 -4.62 1.73
N VAL A 54 -1.97 -5.48 1.00
CA VAL A 54 -2.56 -6.60 0.24
C VAL A 54 -3.26 -7.58 1.18
N LYS A 55 -2.64 -7.92 2.32
CA LYS A 55 -3.24 -8.80 3.32
C LYS A 55 -4.61 -8.27 3.78
N LYS A 56 -4.71 -7.00 4.17
CA LYS A 56 -5.96 -6.38 4.59
C LYS A 56 -7.01 -6.31 3.47
N MET A 57 -6.60 -6.02 2.23
CA MET A 57 -7.52 -6.04 1.08
C MET A 57 -8.12 -7.43 0.87
N ILE A 58 -7.29 -8.48 0.98
CA ILE A 58 -7.75 -9.87 0.88
C ILE A 58 -8.70 -10.20 2.03
N GLU A 59 -8.36 -9.84 3.27
CA GLU A 59 -9.25 -10.04 4.43
C GLU A 59 -10.61 -9.36 4.25
N GLN A 60 -10.64 -8.14 3.68
CA GLN A 60 -11.90 -7.46 3.35
C GLN A 60 -12.68 -8.19 2.25
N GLN A 61 -12.00 -8.66 1.21
CA GLN A 61 -12.62 -9.43 0.14
C GLN A 61 -13.19 -10.77 0.66
N GLU A 62 -12.47 -11.47 1.53
CA GLU A 62 -12.91 -12.71 2.17
C GLU A 62 -14.17 -12.48 3.03
N LYS A 63 -14.22 -11.37 3.78
CA LYS A 63 -15.42 -10.97 4.55
C LYS A 63 -16.62 -10.74 3.63
N GLN A 64 -16.44 -9.95 2.56
CA GLN A 64 -17.49 -9.70 1.57
C GLN A 64 -17.99 -11.00 0.93
N MET A 65 -17.09 -11.91 0.55
CA MET A 65 -17.44 -13.22 -0.01
C MET A 65 -18.17 -14.13 1.00
N ALA A 66 -17.82 -14.03 2.28
CA ALA A 66 -18.49 -14.74 3.36
C ALA A 66 -19.86 -14.13 3.76
N GLY A 67 -20.26 -13.01 3.14
CA GLY A 67 -21.47 -12.27 3.51
C GLY A 67 -21.37 -11.64 4.91
N LYS A 68 -20.17 -11.28 5.35
CA LYS A 68 -19.86 -10.69 6.66
C LYS A 68 -19.24 -9.30 6.52
#